data_AF-A0A0F9SR23-F1
#
_entry.id   AF-A0A0F9SR23-F1
#
_cell.length_a   1.000
_cell.length_b   1.000
_cell.length_c   1.000
_cell.angle_alpha   90.00
_cell.angle_beta   90.00
_cell.angle_gamma   90.00
#
_symmetry.space_group_name_H-M   'P 1'
#
loop_
_entity.id
_entity.type
_entity.pdbx_description
1 polymer ?
#
loop_
_entity_poly.entity_id
_entity_poly.type
_entity_poly.pdbx_seq_one_letter_code
_entity_poly.pdbx_strand_id
1 'polypeptide(L)' 'MDFSLNEKQKMLKKITREFAEEYIAPVAQESDEKQELDKNVWQKMKEMNYFGICIPEEY' A
#
# COMPACT_ATOMS: atom_id res chain seq x y z
N MET A 1 15.99 -17.90 -17.71
CA MET A 1 15.62 -16.62 -17.08
C MET A 1 14.84 -16.98 -15.82
N ASP A 2 15.18 -16.40 -14.67
CA ASP A 2 14.46 -16.63 -13.42
C ASP A 2 13.41 -15.52 -13.23
N PHE A 3 12.18 -15.93 -12.92
CA PHE A 3 11.02 -15.05 -12.73
C PHE A 3 10.52 -15.05 -11.28
N SER A 4 11.24 -15.72 -10.38
CA SER A 4 10.91 -15.75 -8.97
C SER A 4 11.13 -14.38 -8.31
N LEU A 5 10.27 -14.06 -7.34
CA LEU A 5 10.49 -12.90 -6.47
C LEU A 5 11.59 -13.22 -5.46
N ASN A 6 12.43 -12.24 -5.16
CA ASN A 6 13.34 -12.34 -4.03
C ASN A 6 12.57 -12.19 -2.70
N GLU A 7 13.23 -12.52 -1.58
CA GLU A 7 12.59 -12.52 -0.26
C GLU A 7 12.05 -11.14 0.16
N LYS A 8 12.76 -10.06 -0.16
CA LYS A 8 12.29 -8.69 0.12
C LYS A 8 11.00 -8.37 -0.65
N GLN A 9 10.93 -8.75 -1.92
CA GLN A 9 9.74 -8.57 -2.75
C GLN A 9 8.56 -9.42 -2.28
N LYS A 10 8.80 -10.66 -1.82
CA LYS A 10 7.75 -11.51 -1.24
C LYS A 10 7.19 -10.90 0.05
N MET A 11 8.07 -10.42 0.93
CA MET A 11 7.66 -9.74 2.16
C MET A 11 6.85 -8.49 1.84
N LEU A 12 7.32 -7.65 0.92
CA LEU A 12 6.61 -6.43 0.50
C LEU A 12 5.21 -6.76 -0.08
N LYS A 13 5.12 -7.79 -0.93
CA LYS A 13 3.85 -8.26 -1.50
C LYS A 13 2.88 -8.73 -0.42
N LYS A 14 3.37 -9.35 0.65
CA LYS A 14 2.53 -9.80 1.77
C LYS A 14 1.97 -8.60 2.55
N ILE A 15 2.83 -7.69 3.01
CA ILE A 15 2.40 -6.56 3.83
C ILE A 15 1.47 -5.60 3.07
N THR A 16 1.75 -5.37 1.78
CA THR A 16 0.88 -4.53 0.92
C THR A 16 -0.50 -5.15 0.72
N ARG A 17 -0.58 -6.49 0.62
CA ARG A 17 -1.86 -7.21 0.50
C ARG A 17 -2.68 -7.09 1.77
N GLU A 18 -2.08 -7.35 2.92
CA GLU A 18 -2.75 -7.25 4.22
C GLU A 18 -3.30 -5.83 4.43
N PHE A 19 -2.51 -4.81 4.10
CA PHE A 19 -2.97 -3.42 4.16
C PHE A 19 -4.15 -3.13 3.23
N ALA A 20 -4.10 -3.62 1.99
CA ALA A 20 -5.17 -3.41 1.02
C ALA A 20 -6.47 -4.09 1.46
N GLU A 21 -6.40 -5.30 1.99
CA GLU A 21 -7.56 -6.06 2.47
C GLU A 21 -8.17 -5.43 3.73
N GLU A 22 -7.35 -4.95 4.67
CA GLU A 22 -7.81 -4.42 5.95
C GLU A 22 -8.30 -2.97 5.87
N TYR A 23 -7.63 -2.12 5.08
CA TYR A 23 -7.87 -0.68 5.09
C TYR A 23 -8.48 -0.13 3.80
N ILE A 24 -8.08 -0.65 2.63
CA ILE A 24 -8.55 -0.10 1.34
C ILE A 24 -9.88 -0.75 0.93
N ALA A 25 -9.95 -2.08 0.92
CA ALA A 25 -11.10 -2.82 0.42
C ALA A 25 -12.44 -2.43 1.08
N PRO A 26 -12.52 -2.18 2.41
CA PRO A 26 -13.79 -1.82 3.05
C PRO A 26 -14.38 -0.48 2.60
N VAL A 27 -13.53 0.47 2.17
CA VAL A 27 -13.96 1.84 1.81
C VAL A 27 -13.88 2.12 0.31
N ALA A 28 -13.31 1.21 -0.48
CA ALA A 28 -13.01 1.42 -1.89
C ALA A 28 -14.23 1.82 -2.72
N GLN A 29 -15.37 1.15 -2.52
CA GLN A 29 -16.59 1.44 -3.28
C GLN A 29 -17.15 2.83 -2.95
N GLU A 30 -17.22 3.18 -1.66
CA GLU A 30 -17.71 4.50 -1.24
C GLU A 30 -16.79 5.63 -1.72
N SER A 31 -15.48 5.42 -1.66
CA SER A 31 -14.49 6.36 -2.19
C SER A 31 -14.63 6.58 -3.69
N ASP A 32 -14.92 5.53 -4.48
CA ASP A 32 -15.17 5.63 -5.91
C ASP A 32 -16.44 6.42 -6.21
N GLU A 33 -17.55 6.08 -5.54
CA GLU A 33 -18.84 6.76 -5.70
C GLU A 33 -18.77 8.26 -5.36
N LYS A 34 -18.00 8.61 -4.32
CA LYS A 34 -17.81 10.01 -3.89
C LYS A 34 -16.70 10.73 -4.64
N GLN A 35 -15.86 10.01 -5.39
CA GLN A 35 -14.63 10.53 -5.99
C GLN A 35 -13.69 11.18 -4.97
N GLU A 36 -13.65 10.62 -3.75
CA GLU A 36 -12.86 11.15 -2.63
C GLU A 36 -11.92 10.07 -2.07
N LEU A 37 -10.70 10.50 -1.72
CA LEU A 37 -9.75 9.63 -1.01
C LEU A 37 -10.12 9.56 0.47
N ASP A 38 -10.27 8.35 1.00
CA ASP A 38 -10.45 8.16 2.44
C ASP A 38 -9.22 8.65 3.19
N LYS A 39 -9.43 9.64 4.08
CA LYS A 39 -8.36 10.30 4.83
C LYS A 39 -7.66 9.35 5.81
N ASN A 40 -8.37 8.36 6.35
CA ASN A 40 -7.80 7.40 7.29
C ASN A 40 -6.86 6.44 6.57
N VAL A 41 -7.27 5.94 5.40
CA VAL A 41 -6.41 5.13 4.52
C VAL A 41 -5.17 5.92 4.13
N TRP A 42 -5.33 7.16 3.68
CA TRP A 42 -4.22 8.02 3.28
C TRP A 42 -3.22 8.25 4.42
N GLN A 43 -3.72 8.56 5.62
CA GLN A 43 -2.89 8.77 6.80
C GLN A 43 -2.15 7.49 7.21
N LYS A 44 -2.81 6.34 7.19
CA LYS A 44 -2.17 5.05 7.49
C LYS A 44 -1.09 4.69 6.47
N MET A 45 -1.32 4.97 5.18
CA MET A 45 -0.30 4.74 4.14
C MET A 45 0.98 5.54 4.43
N LYS A 46 0.84 6.77 4.93
CA LYS A 46 1.97 7.62 5.33
C LYS A 46 2.69 7.05 6.54
N GLU A 47 1.97 6.66 7.59
CA GLU A 47 2.56 6.11 8.83
C GLU A 47 3.31 4.80 8.60
N MET A 48 2.87 4.00 7.63
CA MET A 48 3.50 2.74 7.27
C MET A 48 4.59 2.89 6.19
N ASN A 49 4.98 4.12 5.84
CA ASN A 49 6.03 4.42 4.84
C ASN A 49 5.80 3.75 3.48
N TYR A 50 4.54 3.67 3.02
CA TYR A 50 4.25 3.15 1.68
C TYR A 50 4.66 4.11 0.55
N PHE A 51 4.80 5.39 0.86
CA PHE A 51 5.26 6.39 -0.11
C PHE A 51 6.79 6.41 -0.17
N GLY A 52 7.34 6.44 -1.38
CA GLY A 52 8.78 6.55 -1.57
C GLY A 52 9.58 5.29 -1.23
N ILE A 53 8.96 4.10 -1.19
CA ILE A 53 9.64 2.86 -0.79
C ILE A 53 10.86 2.48 -1.66
N CYS A 54 10.94 3.03 -2.87
CA CYS A 54 12.05 2.85 -3.80
C CYS A 54 12.97 4.08 -3.88
N ILE A 55 12.69 5.15 -3.13
CA ILE A 55 13.48 6.36 -3.06
C ILE A 55 14.57 6.15 -1.98
N PRO A 56 15.82 6.54 -2.23
CA PRO A 56 16.86 6.52 -1.21
C PRO A 56 16.48 7.34 0.02
N GLU A 57 16.91 6.91 1.21
CA GLU A 57 16.55 7.53 2.50
C GLU A 57 17.04 8.99 2.65
N GLU A 58 17.99 9.43 1.84
CA GLU A 58 18.49 10.82 1.85
C GLU A 58 17.49 11.88 1.34
N TYR A 59 16.31 11.48 0.86
CA TYR A 59 15.27 12.34 0.28
C TYR A 59 13.90 12.17 0.94
#